data_AF-A0A932MB46-F1
#
_entry.id   AF-A0A932MB46-F1
#
_cell.length_a   1.000
_cell.length_b   1.000
_cell.length_c   1.000
_cell.angle_alpha   90.00
_cell.angle_beta   90.00
_cell.angle_gamma   90.00
#
_symmetry.space_group_name_H-M   'P 1'
#
loop_
_entity.id
_entity.type
_entity.pdbx_description
1 polymer ?
#
loop_
_entity_poly.entity_id
_entity_poly.type
_entity_poly.pdbx_seq_one_letter_code
_entity_poly.pdbx_strand_id
1 'polypeptide(L)'
;KSMTGAAIEHASYNGGIAAVNGVITAQVDFAFVPLPAALPFLHGGGIKALGIADRARYPGLPAVPTISEAGVRGYEAAAWYAVYAPAGTPQETVSLLNYALVKGLASEQTRRLLLSQGLQAAPSTPGELAAQMRGERAKWDAVVKSLTPPR
;
A
#
# COMPACT_ATOMS: atom_id res chain seq x y z
N LYS A 1 16.01 4.45 -8.63
CA LYS A 1 17.47 4.18 -8.73
C LYS A 1 17.88 2.76 -8.31
N SER A 2 17.64 2.28 -7.08
CA SER A 2 18.20 1.00 -6.59
C SER A 2 17.83 -0.26 -7.41
N MET A 3 16.61 -0.34 -7.95
CA MET A 3 16.16 -1.53 -8.71
C MET A 3 16.22 -1.37 -10.24
N THR A 4 16.16 -0.14 -10.74
CA THR A 4 16.01 0.15 -12.18
C THR A 4 17.12 1.02 -12.76
N GLY A 5 18.01 1.57 -11.93
CA GLY A 5 18.97 2.59 -12.35
C GLY A 5 18.36 3.96 -12.70
N ALA A 6 17.04 4.08 -12.85
CA ALA A 6 16.37 5.31 -13.24
C ALA A 6 16.66 6.47 -12.27
N ALA A 7 17.00 7.63 -12.84
CA ALA A 7 17.13 8.89 -12.15
C ALA A 7 15.75 9.56 -12.12
N ILE A 8 15.16 9.61 -10.94
CA ILE A 8 13.83 10.19 -10.69
C ILE A 8 14.00 11.19 -9.56
N GLU A 9 13.53 12.40 -9.75
CA GLU A 9 13.49 13.42 -8.71
C GLU A 9 12.21 13.27 -7.87
N HIS A 10 12.35 13.29 -6.55
CA HIS A 10 11.21 13.14 -5.64
C HIS A 10 10.66 14.51 -5.27
N ALA A 11 9.43 14.81 -5.72
CA ALA A 11 8.65 15.94 -5.26
C ALA A 11 7.69 15.51 -4.14
N SER A 12 7.81 16.16 -2.98
CA SER A 12 6.97 15.86 -1.81
C SER A 12 5.63 16.60 -1.88
N TYR A 13 4.54 15.88 -1.63
CA TYR A 13 3.18 16.42 -1.54
C TYR A 13 2.55 16.11 -0.18
N ASN A 14 1.64 16.98 0.28
CA ASN A 14 0.87 16.79 1.52
C ASN A 14 -0.29 15.80 1.31
N GLY A 15 0.04 14.55 1.00
CA GLY A 15 -0.92 13.45 0.84
C GLY A 15 -1.21 13.04 -0.61
N GLY A 16 -1.83 11.86 -0.75
CA GLY A 16 -2.02 11.21 -2.05
C GLY A 16 -2.90 12.00 -3.04
N ILE A 17 -3.96 12.66 -2.56
CA ILE A 17 -4.84 13.46 -3.43
C ILE A 17 -4.08 14.66 -4.01
N ALA A 18 -3.25 15.32 -3.20
CA ALA A 18 -2.43 16.44 -3.68
C ALA A 18 -1.41 15.97 -4.75
N ALA A 19 -0.80 14.81 -4.55
CA ALA A 19 0.10 14.21 -5.54
C ALA A 19 -0.61 13.84 -6.86
N VAL A 20 -1.83 13.29 -6.79
CA VAL A 20 -2.64 13.01 -7.99
C VAL A 20 -2.95 14.29 -8.76
N ASN A 21 -3.31 15.37 -8.08
CA ASN A 21 -3.52 16.67 -8.73
C ASN A 21 -2.22 17.22 -9.37
N GLY A 22 -1.07 16.99 -8.75
CA GLY A 22 0.24 17.29 -9.36
C GLY A 22 0.43 16.59 -10.71
N VAL A 23 0.02 15.33 -10.83
CA VAL A 23 0.03 14.60 -12.12
C VAL A 23 -0.98 15.18 -13.10
N ILE A 24 -2.23 15.41 -12.68
CA ILE A 24 -3.30 15.95 -13.54
C ILE A 24 -2.92 17.32 -14.13
N THR A 25 -2.24 18.15 -13.34
CA THR A 25 -1.79 19.49 -13.74
C THR A 25 -0.40 19.50 -14.38
N ALA A 26 0.18 18.32 -14.64
CA ALA A 26 1.51 18.15 -15.25
C ALA A 26 2.66 18.82 -14.47
N GLN A 27 2.52 18.98 -13.15
CA GLN A 27 3.63 19.40 -12.27
C GLN A 27 4.65 18.28 -12.06
N VAL A 28 4.20 17.03 -12.11
CA VAL A 28 5.03 15.83 -12.05
C VAL A 28 4.56 14.81 -13.08
N ASP A 29 5.49 14.02 -13.62
CA ASP A 29 5.19 13.04 -14.68
C ASP A 29 4.36 11.85 -14.19
N PHE A 30 4.57 11.44 -12.94
CA PHE A 30 3.86 10.34 -12.30
C PHE A 30 3.93 10.45 -10.77
N ALA A 31 3.10 9.67 -10.08
CA ALA A 31 3.12 9.58 -8.63
C ALA A 31 2.89 8.13 -8.16
N PHE A 32 3.56 7.76 -7.07
CA PHE A 32 3.20 6.59 -6.28
C PHE A 32 2.21 7.02 -5.20
N VAL A 33 0.98 6.53 -5.26
CA VAL A 33 -0.07 6.89 -4.32
C VAL A 33 -0.86 5.66 -3.87
N PRO A 34 -1.42 5.65 -2.64
CA PRO A 34 -2.39 4.64 -2.24
C PRO A 34 -3.58 4.62 -3.20
N LEU A 35 -4.03 3.43 -3.59
CA LEU A 35 -5.14 3.26 -4.54
C LEU A 35 -6.43 4.00 -4.15
N PRO A 36 -6.84 4.06 -2.86
CA PRO A 36 -8.03 4.84 -2.48
C PRO A 36 -7.98 6.32 -2.91
N ALA A 37 -6.79 6.94 -2.94
CA ALA A 37 -6.63 8.32 -3.37
C ALA A 37 -6.69 8.48 -4.90
N ALA A 38 -6.32 7.46 -5.66
CA ALA A 38 -6.30 7.48 -7.12
C ALA A 38 -7.63 7.08 -7.77
N LEU A 39 -8.40 6.20 -7.12
CA LEU A 39 -9.62 5.61 -7.69
C LEU A 39 -10.62 6.61 -8.29
N PRO A 40 -10.97 7.72 -7.62
CA PRO A 40 -11.91 8.70 -8.19
C PRO A 40 -11.43 9.29 -9.52
N PHE A 41 -10.12 9.41 -9.70
CA PHE A 41 -9.49 10.04 -10.87
C PHE A 41 -9.19 9.04 -11.99
N LEU A 42 -9.06 7.75 -11.66
CA LEU A 42 -8.91 6.67 -12.65
C LEU A 42 -10.20 6.48 -13.46
N HIS A 43 -11.35 6.46 -12.79
CA HIS A 43 -12.63 6.28 -13.48
C HIS A 43 -13.00 7.49 -14.35
N GLY A 44 -12.54 8.69 -13.98
CA GLY A 44 -12.74 9.92 -14.75
C GLY A 44 -11.77 10.12 -15.93
N GLY A 45 -10.80 9.21 -16.11
CA GLY A 45 -9.79 9.31 -17.18
C GLY A 45 -8.74 10.41 -16.99
N GLY A 46 -8.73 11.09 -15.84
CA GLY A 46 -7.78 12.17 -15.55
C GLY A 46 -6.36 11.68 -15.27
N ILE A 47 -6.21 10.40 -14.92
CA ILE A 47 -4.92 9.71 -14.77
C ILE A 47 -5.00 8.29 -15.32
N LYS A 48 -3.82 7.69 -15.58
CA LYS A 48 -3.68 6.30 -15.98
C LYS A 48 -2.88 5.52 -14.93
N ALA A 49 -3.41 4.38 -14.49
CA ALA A 49 -2.65 3.46 -13.64
C ALA A 49 -1.58 2.74 -14.49
N LEU A 50 -0.32 2.89 -14.11
CA LEU A 50 0.82 2.27 -14.82
C LEU A 50 1.20 0.91 -14.25
N GLY A 51 1.01 0.70 -12.94
CA GLY A 51 1.31 -0.56 -12.28
C GLY A 51 0.88 -0.58 -10.82
N ILE A 52 0.61 -1.78 -10.30
CA ILE A 52 0.32 -2.04 -8.89
C ILE A 52 1.63 -2.35 -8.16
N ALA A 53 1.89 -1.64 -7.06
CA ALA A 53 3.09 -1.80 -6.24
C ALA A 53 3.02 -2.98 -5.24
N ASP A 54 2.13 -3.94 -5.48
CA ASP A 54 1.87 -5.09 -4.62
C ASP A 54 2.31 -6.39 -5.33
N ARG A 55 2.39 -7.50 -4.59
CA ARG A 55 2.74 -8.82 -5.12
C ARG A 55 1.74 -9.35 -6.13
N ALA A 56 0.49 -8.92 -6.02
CA ALA A 56 -0.61 -9.33 -6.87
C ALA A 56 -1.31 -8.11 -7.48
N ARG A 57 -1.95 -8.31 -8.63
CA ARG A 57 -2.82 -7.30 -9.23
C ARG A 57 -3.98 -6.99 -8.31
N TYR A 58 -4.47 -5.76 -8.40
CA TYR A 58 -5.69 -5.38 -7.70
C TYR A 58 -6.92 -5.98 -8.41
N PRO A 59 -7.81 -6.74 -7.73
CA PRO A 59 -8.96 -7.36 -8.37
C PRO A 59 -9.90 -6.39 -9.10
N GLY A 60 -10.00 -5.14 -8.62
CA GLY A 60 -10.79 -4.10 -9.28
C GLY A 60 -10.11 -3.45 -10.49
N LEU A 61 -8.84 -3.75 -10.75
CA LEU A 61 -8.06 -3.24 -11.89
C LEU A 61 -7.23 -4.37 -12.55
N PRO A 62 -7.86 -5.46 -13.02
CA PRO A 62 -7.15 -6.68 -13.44
C PRO A 62 -6.27 -6.48 -14.68
N ALA A 63 -6.55 -5.45 -15.49
CA ALA A 63 -5.75 -5.07 -16.65
C ALA A 63 -4.44 -4.35 -16.29
N VAL A 64 -4.33 -3.82 -15.06
CA VAL A 64 -3.12 -3.12 -14.59
C VAL A 64 -2.15 -4.17 -14.04
N PRO A 65 -0.95 -4.33 -14.62
CA PRO A 65 0.02 -5.30 -14.13
C PRO A 65 0.59 -4.88 -12.77
N THR A 66 1.22 -5.82 -12.07
CA THR A 66 2.13 -5.40 -10.98
C THR A 66 3.39 -4.77 -11.57
N ILE A 67 4.10 -3.97 -10.78
CA ILE A 67 5.39 -3.41 -11.22
C ILE A 67 6.43 -4.53 -11.43
N SER A 68 6.32 -5.63 -10.66
CA SER A 68 7.13 -6.83 -10.85
C SER A 68 6.88 -7.50 -12.21
N GLU A 69 5.61 -7.61 -12.63
CA GLU A 69 5.22 -8.10 -13.96
C GLU A 69 5.64 -7.15 -15.08
N ALA A 70 5.68 -5.84 -14.81
CA ALA A 70 6.05 -4.80 -15.77
C ALA A 70 7.58 -4.65 -15.97
N GLY A 71 8.39 -5.56 -15.42
CA GLY A 71 9.82 -5.64 -15.69
C GLY A 71 10.75 -5.31 -14.52
N VAL A 72 10.23 -4.90 -13.37
CA VAL A 72 11.04 -4.67 -12.16
C VAL A 72 10.88 -5.84 -11.20
N ARG A 73 11.43 -7.00 -11.58
CA ARG A 73 11.23 -8.27 -10.86
C ARG A 73 11.48 -8.13 -9.35
N GLY A 74 10.52 -8.58 -8.55
CA GLY A 74 10.59 -8.55 -7.09
C GLY A 74 10.23 -7.20 -6.46
N TYR A 75 9.82 -6.21 -7.26
CA TYR A 75 9.34 -4.94 -6.72
C TYR A 75 8.04 -5.13 -5.93
N GLU A 76 8.07 -4.69 -4.67
CA GLU A 76 6.92 -4.69 -3.77
C GLU A 76 7.05 -3.56 -2.75
N ALA A 77 6.11 -2.62 -2.78
CA ALA A 77 6.03 -1.46 -1.91
C ALA A 77 4.56 -1.19 -1.52
N ALA A 78 3.79 -2.25 -1.28
CA ALA A 78 2.38 -2.16 -0.96
C ALA A 78 2.15 -1.35 0.32
N ALA A 79 1.19 -0.42 0.27
CA ALA A 79 0.69 0.26 1.46
C ALA A 79 -0.36 -0.63 2.14
N TRP A 80 -0.25 -0.78 3.46
CA TRP A 80 -1.16 -1.59 4.25
C TRP A 80 -1.54 -0.87 5.55
N TYR A 81 -2.65 -1.30 6.14
CA TYR A 81 -3.21 -0.72 7.36
C TYR A 81 -3.33 -1.81 8.42
N ALA A 82 -3.17 -1.43 9.67
CA ALA A 82 -3.36 -2.31 10.80
C ALA A 82 -3.93 -1.56 11.99
N VAL A 83 -4.59 -2.33 12.87
CA VAL A 83 -5.14 -1.82 14.14
C VAL A 83 -4.20 -2.26 15.26
N TYR A 84 -3.85 -1.31 16.13
CA TYR A 84 -3.00 -1.54 17.28
C TYR A 84 -3.76 -1.20 18.57
N ALA A 85 -3.42 -1.90 19.64
CA ALA A 85 -3.85 -1.57 20.99
C ALA A 85 -2.68 -0.97 21.78
N PRO A 86 -2.93 -0.16 22.83
CA PRO A 86 -1.88 0.36 23.70
C PRO A 86 -1.00 -0.75 24.30
N ALA A 87 0.27 -0.44 24.56
CA ALA A 87 1.17 -1.35 25.27
C ALA A 87 0.58 -1.72 26.65
N GLY A 88 0.68 -3.00 27.01
CA GLY A 88 0.10 -3.52 28.26
C GLY A 88 -1.39 -3.87 28.21
N THR A 89 -2.05 -3.72 27.06
CA THR A 89 -3.44 -4.22 26.89
C THR A 89 -3.49 -5.73 27.18
N PRO A 90 -4.41 -6.21 28.05
CA PRO A 90 -4.52 -7.63 28.36
C PRO A 90 -4.73 -8.51 27.12
N GLN A 91 -4.10 -9.69 27.11
CA GLN A 91 -4.16 -10.60 25.97
C GLN A 91 -5.59 -11.05 25.63
N GLU A 92 -6.45 -11.22 26.64
CA GLU A 92 -7.86 -11.57 26.45
C GLU A 92 -8.60 -10.47 25.68
N THR A 93 -8.37 -9.20 26.01
CA THR A 93 -8.94 -8.05 25.28
C THR A 93 -8.44 -8.00 23.83
N VAL A 94 -7.14 -8.20 23.61
CA VAL A 94 -6.57 -8.26 22.26
C VAL A 94 -7.19 -9.40 21.44
N SER A 95 -7.37 -10.56 22.07
CA SER A 95 -7.96 -11.74 21.43
C SER A 95 -9.42 -11.51 21.06
N LEU A 96 -10.20 -10.89 21.94
CA LEU A 96 -11.59 -10.53 21.69
C LEU A 96 -11.72 -9.52 20.53
N LEU A 97 -10.90 -8.47 20.54
CA LEU A 97 -10.88 -7.46 19.47
C LEU A 97 -10.46 -8.07 18.13
N ASN A 98 -9.43 -8.92 18.12
CA ASN A 98 -8.99 -9.61 16.92
C ASN A 98 -10.10 -10.51 16.36
N TYR A 99 -10.77 -11.30 17.21
CA TYR A 99 -11.88 -12.14 16.79
C TYR A 99 -13.01 -11.33 16.13
N ALA A 100 -13.41 -10.21 16.74
CA ALA A 100 -14.43 -9.33 16.18
C ALA A 100 -14.01 -8.73 14.83
N LEU A 101 -12.76 -8.25 14.71
CA LEU A 101 -12.22 -7.68 13.48
C LEU A 101 -12.14 -8.72 12.35
N VAL A 102 -11.61 -9.91 12.63
CA VAL A 102 -11.50 -11.00 11.64
C VAL A 102 -12.88 -11.41 11.15
N LYS A 103 -13.86 -11.55 12.06
CA LYS A 103 -15.24 -11.88 11.70
C LYS A 103 -15.87 -10.80 10.83
N GLY A 104 -15.65 -9.52 11.15
CA GLY A 104 -16.13 -8.39 10.34
C GLY A 104 -15.52 -8.38 8.93
N LEU A 105 -14.20 -8.53 8.84
CA LEU A 105 -13.44 -8.56 7.59
C LEU A 105 -13.77 -9.77 6.70
N ALA A 106 -14.26 -10.87 7.28
CA ALA A 106 -14.73 -12.03 6.55
C ALA A 106 -16.13 -11.82 5.93
N SER A 107 -16.90 -10.83 6.40
CA SER A 107 -18.23 -10.59 5.87
C SER A 107 -18.18 -10.06 4.44
N GLU A 108 -19.07 -10.57 3.59
CA GLU A 108 -19.10 -10.21 2.18
C GLU A 108 -19.40 -8.72 1.97
N GLN A 109 -20.24 -8.14 2.83
CA GLN A 109 -20.54 -6.71 2.83
C GLN A 109 -19.26 -5.88 3.06
N THR A 110 -18.47 -6.21 4.08
CA THR A 110 -17.22 -5.50 4.37
C THR A 110 -16.19 -5.70 3.26
N ARG A 111 -16.06 -6.93 2.74
CA ARG A 111 -15.14 -7.21 1.63
C ARG A 111 -15.47 -6.38 0.39
N ARG A 112 -16.75 -6.31 -0.01
CA ARG A 112 -17.20 -5.48 -1.14
C ARG A 112 -16.99 -4.00 -0.88
N LEU A 113 -17.29 -3.53 0.32
CA LEU A 113 -17.08 -2.12 0.68
C LEU A 113 -15.60 -1.74 0.56
N LEU A 114 -14.69 -2.54 1.14
CA LEU A 114 -13.26 -2.30 1.04
C LEU A 114 -12.77 -2.35 -0.42
N LEU A 115 -13.22 -3.32 -1.20
CA LEU A 115 -12.90 -3.41 -2.63
C LEU A 115 -13.41 -2.19 -3.41
N SER A 116 -14.60 -1.67 -3.11
CA SER A 116 -15.08 -0.45 -3.77
C SER A 116 -14.24 0.79 -3.46
N GLN A 117 -13.47 0.75 -2.36
CA GLN A 117 -12.60 1.83 -1.91
C GLN A 117 -11.13 1.61 -2.24
N GLY A 118 -10.76 0.58 -3.00
CA GLY A 118 -9.35 0.34 -3.37
C GLY A 118 -8.56 -0.41 -2.30
N LEU A 119 -9.25 -1.01 -1.33
CA LEU A 119 -8.67 -1.76 -0.22
C LEU A 119 -8.96 -3.25 -0.38
N GLN A 120 -8.17 -4.08 0.27
CA GLN A 120 -8.40 -5.52 0.36
C GLN A 120 -8.43 -5.93 1.83
N ALA A 121 -9.42 -6.74 2.21
CA ALA A 121 -9.46 -7.30 3.55
C ALA A 121 -8.31 -8.29 3.72
N ALA A 122 -7.45 -8.04 4.71
CA ALA A 122 -6.33 -8.90 5.09
C ALA A 122 -6.47 -9.31 6.57
N PRO A 123 -7.43 -10.20 6.90
CA PRO A 123 -7.55 -10.69 8.27
C PRO A 123 -6.28 -11.46 8.66
N SER A 124 -5.82 -11.24 9.89
CA SER A 124 -4.65 -11.92 10.45
C SER A 124 -4.82 -12.13 11.95
N THR A 125 -3.97 -12.95 12.53
CA THR A 125 -3.75 -13.04 13.97
C THR A 125 -2.84 -11.91 14.45
N PRO A 126 -2.80 -11.62 15.77
CA PRO A 126 -1.82 -10.67 16.32
C PRO A 126 -0.36 -11.10 16.08
N GLY A 127 -0.09 -12.40 16.09
CA GLY A 127 1.24 -12.96 15.83
C GLY A 127 1.70 -12.76 14.39
N GLU A 128 0.80 -12.99 13.42
CA GLU A 128 1.05 -12.74 12.00
C GLU A 128 1.31 -11.26 11.72
N LEU A 129 0.49 -10.36 12.29
CA LEU A 129 0.70 -8.92 12.16
C LEU A 129 2.06 -8.50 12.75
N ALA A 130 2.43 -9.05 13.91
CA ALA A 130 3.74 -8.77 14.51
C ALA A 130 4.90 -9.27 13.62
N ALA A 131 4.74 -10.42 12.97
CA ALA A 131 5.72 -10.94 12.01
C ALA A 131 5.83 -10.07 10.76
N GLN A 132 4.70 -9.66 10.18
CA GLN A 132 4.67 -8.72 9.06
C GLN A 132 5.37 -7.41 9.41
N MET A 133 5.11 -6.86 10.60
CA MET A 133 5.77 -5.63 11.05
C MET A 133 7.28 -5.74 11.16
N ARG A 134 7.79 -6.87 11.69
CA ARG A 134 9.24 -7.12 11.74
C ARG A 134 9.83 -7.21 10.33
N GLY A 135 9.15 -7.90 9.42
CA GLY A 135 9.57 -8.02 8.01
C GLY A 135 9.61 -6.67 7.30
N GLU A 136 8.57 -5.86 7.47
CA GLU A 136 8.48 -4.52 6.89
C GLU A 136 9.57 -3.60 7.42
N ARG A 137 9.82 -3.61 8.74
CA ARG A 137 10.93 -2.85 9.34
C ARG A 137 12.27 -3.25 8.72
N ALA A 138 12.57 -4.55 8.64
CA ALA A 138 13.83 -5.02 8.06
C ALA A 138 13.99 -4.60 6.59
N LYS A 139 12.91 -4.72 5.79
CA LYS A 139 12.88 -4.29 4.38
C LYS A 139 13.17 -2.80 4.25
N TRP A 140 12.43 -1.96 4.97
CA TRP A 140 12.54 -0.51 4.84
C TRP A 140 13.83 0.05 5.43
N ASP A 141 14.35 -0.54 6.51
CA ASP A 141 15.67 -0.19 7.05
C ASP A 141 16.78 -0.43 6.02
N ALA A 142 16.73 -1.55 5.28
CA ALA A 142 17.67 -1.84 4.21
C ALA A 142 17.55 -0.83 3.05
N VAL A 143 16.32 -0.50 2.66
CA VAL A 143 16.07 0.51 1.61
C VAL A 143 16.61 1.88 2.01
N VAL A 144 16.28 2.38 3.20
CA VAL A 144 16.76 3.69 3.69
C VAL A 144 18.28 3.74 3.75
N LYS A 145 18.93 2.68 4.26
CA LYS A 145 20.40 2.58 4.27
C LYS A 145 20.99 2.63 2.86
N SER A 146 20.36 1.98 1.87
CA SER A 146 20.83 2.00 0.49
C SER A 146 20.73 3.38 -0.18
N LEU A 147 19.88 4.27 0.34
CA LEU A 147 19.65 5.61 -0.20
C LEU A 147 20.47 6.70 0.51
N THR A 148 21.01 6.40 1.69
CA THR A 148 21.82 7.34 2.48
C THR A 148 23.30 7.11 2.19
N PRO A 149 24.07 8.10 1.70
CA PRO A 149 25.52 7.95 1.56
C PRO A 149 26.17 7.67 2.93
N PRO A 150 27.27 6.91 3.00
CA PRO A 150 28.05 6.85 4.22
C PRO A 150 28.51 8.27 4.60
N ARG A 151 28.37 8.62 5.88
CA ARG A 151 28.87 9.88 6.44
C ARG A 151 30.40 9.90 6.45
#